data_AF-A0A8J4MJM3-F1
#
_entry.id   AF-A0A8J4MJM3-F1
#
_cell.length_a   1.000
_cell.length_b   1.000
_cell.length_c   1.000
_cell.angle_alpha   90.00
_cell.angle_beta   90.00
_cell.angle_gamma   90.00
#
_symmetry.space_group_name_H-M   'P 1'
#
loop_
_entity.id
_entity.type
_entity.pdbx_description
1 polymer ?
#
loop_
_entity_poly.entity_id
_entity_poly.type
_entity_poly.pdbx_seq_one_letter_code
_entity_poly.pdbx_strand_id
1 'polypeptide(L)'
;GGRGNALRDQQLSRGDIPIIVDSCIAFITQYGLRHEGIYRKNGAKSRIKVLMEEFRRDARNVKLRINDNFIEDVTDVLKRFFRELEDPVFTLELHPQWKEAAEISSKPQRLERYKELIHRLPRLNHKTLAALIGHLYRS
;
A
#
# COMPACT_ATOMS: atom_id res chain seq x y z
N GLY A 1 -15.87 16.92 10.13
CA GLY A 1 -15.78 16.58 8.70
C GLY A 1 -14.56 15.72 8.51
N GLY A 2 -14.74 14.44 8.16
CA GLY A 2 -13.63 13.51 8.01
C GLY A 2 -12.71 13.98 6.89
N ARG A 3 -11.40 14.02 7.14
CA ARG A 3 -10.41 14.15 6.06
C ARG A 3 -10.70 13.03 5.06
N GLY A 4 -10.79 13.37 3.77
CA GLY A 4 -10.96 12.40 2.71
C GLY A 4 -9.89 11.32 2.78
N ASN A 5 -10.20 10.13 2.25
CA ASN A 5 -9.20 9.06 2.15
C ASN A 5 -8.43 9.15 0.82
N ALA A 6 -8.35 10.34 0.23
CA ALA A 6 -7.54 10.60 -0.94
C ALA A 6 -6.05 10.39 -0.62
N LEU A 7 -5.31 9.83 -1.57
CA LEU A 7 -3.87 9.58 -1.40
C LEU A 7 -3.09 10.87 -1.14
N ARG A 8 -3.51 11.99 -1.77
CA ARG A 8 -2.89 13.31 -1.64
C ARG A 8 -3.03 13.95 -0.25
N ASP A 9 -4.03 13.53 0.53
CA ASP A 9 -4.34 14.08 1.85
C ASP A 9 -3.61 13.36 2.99
N GLN A 10 -2.86 12.30 2.66
CA GLN A 10 -2.15 11.50 3.64
C GLN A 10 -0.91 12.22 4.17
N GLN A 11 -0.60 12.01 5.45
CA GLN A 11 0.68 12.45 5.99
C GLN A 11 1.81 11.69 5.30
N LEU A 12 2.76 12.42 4.71
CA LEU A 12 3.87 11.85 3.95
C LEU A 12 5.13 11.67 4.79
N SER A 13 5.85 10.58 4.54
CA SER A 13 7.19 10.33 5.07
C SER A 13 8.23 11.11 4.26
N ARG A 14 9.51 11.02 4.67
CA ARG A 14 10.63 11.63 3.93
C ARG A 14 10.81 11.06 2.52
N GLY A 15 10.24 9.89 2.23
CA GLY A 15 10.26 9.28 0.90
C GLY A 15 9.23 9.85 -0.08
N ASP A 16 8.38 10.79 0.37
CA ASP A 16 7.16 11.25 -0.32
C ASP A 16 6.18 10.11 -0.60
N ILE A 17 5.95 9.24 0.39
CA ILE A 17 4.88 8.23 0.38
C ILE A 17 4.07 8.33 1.69
N PRO A 18 2.82 7.83 1.75
CA PRO A 18 2.03 7.86 2.98
C PRO A 18 2.75 7.15 4.14
N ILE A 19 2.78 7.78 5.31
CA ILE A 19 3.45 7.23 6.51
C ILE A 19 2.88 5.87 6.91
N ILE A 20 1.57 5.67 6.76
CA ILE A 20 0.92 4.36 6.99
C ILE A 20 1.53 3.27 6.09
N VAL A 21 1.76 3.57 4.80
CA VAL A 21 2.37 2.61 3.87
C VAL A 21 3.82 2.34 4.27
N ASP A 22 4.60 3.40 4.51
CA ASP A 22 6.01 3.31 4.89
C ASP A 22 6.21 2.51 6.19
N SER A 23 5.42 2.83 7.22
CA SER A 23 5.49 2.19 8.54
C SER A 23 5.08 0.72 8.50
N CYS A 24 3.98 0.41 7.82
CA CYS A 24 3.53 -0.98 7.64
C CYS A 24 4.57 -1.79 6.87
N ILE A 25 5.07 -1.28 5.74
CA ILE A 25 6.11 -1.96 4.94
C ILE A 25 7.36 -2.19 5.78
N ALA A 26 7.85 -1.18 6.50
CA ALA A 26 9.04 -1.31 7.33
C ALA A 26 8.87 -2.38 8.41
N PHE A 27 7.74 -2.37 9.13
CA PHE A 27 7.44 -3.37 10.16
C PHE A 27 7.36 -4.78 9.59
N ILE A 28 6.64 -4.95 8.47
CA ILE A 28 6.48 -6.26 7.82
C ILE A 28 7.81 -6.77 7.25
N THR A 29 8.62 -5.89 6.66
CA THR A 29 9.96 -6.26 6.19
C THR A 29 10.89 -6.65 7.34
N GLN A 30 10.78 -6.01 8.50
CA GLN A 30 11.63 -6.32 9.64
C GLN A 30 11.23 -7.61 10.35
N TYR A 31 9.93 -7.88 10.51
CA TYR A 31 9.45 -8.95 11.38
C TYR A 31 8.60 -10.02 10.66
N GLY A 32 8.07 -9.71 9.49
CA GLY A 32 7.06 -10.53 8.81
C GLY A 32 7.57 -11.44 7.69
N LEU A 33 8.78 -11.24 7.17
CA LEU A 33 9.25 -11.97 5.96
C LEU A 33 9.33 -13.50 6.14
N ARG A 34 9.50 -13.99 7.38
CA ARG A 34 9.51 -15.43 7.71
C ARG A 34 8.15 -15.92 8.22
N HIS A 35 7.15 -15.05 8.25
CA HIS A 35 5.84 -15.38 8.78
C HIS A 35 5.04 -16.19 7.76
N GLU A 36 4.74 -17.44 8.08
CA GLU A 36 4.04 -18.33 7.18
C GLU A 36 2.65 -17.79 6.81
N GLY A 37 2.41 -17.62 5.51
CA GLY A 37 1.15 -17.09 5.01
C GLY A 37 0.97 -15.59 5.29
N ILE A 38 2.08 -14.83 5.39
CA ILE A 38 2.07 -13.37 5.32
C ILE A 38 1.15 -12.88 4.19
N TYR A 39 0.32 -11.87 4.46
CA TYR A 39 -0.76 -11.37 3.60
C TYR A 39 -1.99 -12.28 3.39
N ARG A 40 -1.87 -13.60 3.58
CA ARG A 40 -2.99 -14.55 3.46
C ARG A 40 -3.77 -14.71 4.77
N LYS A 41 -3.09 -14.77 5.91
CA LYS A 41 -3.72 -14.84 7.24
C LYS A 41 -4.28 -13.45 7.60
N ASN A 42 -5.48 -13.43 8.18
CA ASN A 42 -6.16 -12.20 8.58
C ASN A 42 -5.97 -11.94 10.07
N GLY A 43 -5.81 -10.68 10.42
CA GLY A 43 -5.79 -10.19 11.79
C GLY A 43 -7.19 -10.08 12.40
N ALA A 44 -7.25 -9.60 13.64
CA ALA A 44 -8.52 -9.37 14.32
C ALA A 44 -9.17 -8.08 13.82
N LYS A 45 -10.40 -8.16 13.29
CA LYS A 45 -11.13 -7.00 12.73
C LYS A 45 -11.19 -5.79 13.67
N SER A 46 -11.35 -6.03 14.98
CA SER A 46 -11.36 -4.96 15.99
C SER A 46 -10.00 -4.25 16.10
N ARG A 47 -8.90 -5.00 16.17
CA ARG A 47 -7.53 -4.43 16.24
C ARG A 47 -7.14 -3.70 14.96
N ILE A 48 -7.50 -4.26 13.80
CA ILE A 48 -7.29 -3.60 12.50
C ILE A 48 -8.05 -2.28 12.44
N LYS A 49 -9.29 -2.22 12.92
CA LYS A 49 -10.08 -0.99 12.96
C LYS A 49 -9.41 0.07 13.84
N VAL A 50 -9.01 -0.30 15.06
CA VAL A 50 -8.32 0.61 15.99
C VAL A 50 -7.03 1.14 15.37
N LEU A 51 -6.17 0.27 14.87
CA LEU A 51 -4.89 0.67 14.28
C LEU A 51 -5.08 1.58 13.04
N MET A 52 -6.08 1.29 12.21
CA MET A 52 -6.42 2.17 11.07
C MET A 52 -6.90 3.55 11.53
N GLU A 53 -7.69 3.63 12.60
CA GLU A 53 -8.15 4.90 13.18
C GLU A 53 -6.99 5.70 13.79
N GLU A 54 -6.03 5.04 14.44
CA GLU A 54 -4.81 5.67 14.94
C GLU A 54 -3.98 6.29 13.81
N PHE A 55 -3.75 5.55 12.71
CA PHE A 55 -3.07 6.09 11.53
C PHE A 55 -3.82 7.26 10.89
N ARG A 56 -5.16 7.19 10.80
CA ARG A 56 -5.98 8.27 10.24
C ARG A 56 -5.96 9.53 11.11
N ARG A 57 -5.90 9.35 12.43
CA ARG A 57 -5.84 10.46 13.38
C ARG A 57 -4.50 11.18 13.27
N ASP A 58 -3.40 10.44 13.41
CA ASP A 58 -2.05 11.00 13.33
C ASP A 58 -0.99 9.93 13.04
N ALA A 59 -0.79 9.62 11.76
CA ALA A 59 0.15 8.59 11.31
C ALA A 59 1.60 8.81 11.81
N ARG A 60 2.04 10.06 12.00
CA ARG A 60 3.38 10.39 12.54
C ARG A 60 3.61 9.87 13.96
N ASN A 61 2.55 9.72 14.74
CA ASN A 61 2.62 9.31 16.14
C ASN A 61 2.36 7.81 16.35
N VAL A 62 1.99 7.06 15.31
CA VAL A 62 1.82 5.61 15.40
C VAL A 62 3.19 4.92 15.40
N LYS A 63 3.44 4.07 16.38
CA LYS A 63 4.68 3.31 16.52
C LYS A 63 4.37 1.82 16.54
N LEU A 64 4.67 1.13 15.44
CA LEU A 64 4.50 -0.32 15.35
C LEU A 64 5.64 -1.03 16.09
N ARG A 65 5.30 -2.01 16.95
CA ARG A 65 6.26 -2.77 17.77
C ARG A 65 5.86 -4.24 17.81
N ILE A 66 6.83 -5.15 17.72
CA ILE A 66 6.56 -6.59 17.63
C ILE A 66 5.87 -7.16 18.88
N ASN A 67 6.05 -6.54 20.05
CA ASN A 67 5.41 -6.94 21.30
C ASN A 67 3.96 -6.44 21.43
N ASP A 68 3.59 -5.39 20.67
CA ASP A 68 2.31 -4.69 20.81
C ASP A 68 1.39 -4.91 19.58
N ASN A 69 1.96 -5.30 18.43
CA ASN A 69 1.25 -5.42 17.17
C ASN A 69 1.49 -6.77 16.49
N PHE A 70 0.40 -7.39 16.01
CA PHE A 70 0.45 -8.62 15.24
C PHE A 70 0.76 -8.35 13.77
N ILE A 71 1.56 -9.22 13.14
CA ILE A 71 1.93 -9.09 11.73
C ILE A 71 0.69 -9.09 10.83
N GLU A 72 -0.28 -9.97 11.11
CA GLU A 72 -1.51 -10.08 10.33
C GLU A 72 -2.33 -8.79 10.40
N ASP A 73 -2.44 -8.17 11.57
CA ASP A 73 -3.14 -6.89 11.72
C ASP A 73 -2.47 -5.80 10.88
N VAL A 74 -1.13 -5.72 10.88
CA VAL A 74 -0.38 -4.72 10.10
C VAL A 74 -0.52 -4.98 8.59
N THR A 75 -0.48 -6.24 8.15
CA THR A 75 -0.74 -6.59 6.74
C THR A 75 -2.16 -6.22 6.30
N ASP A 76 -3.15 -6.41 7.18
CA ASP A 76 -4.55 -6.07 6.90
C ASP A 76 -4.77 -4.56 6.89
N VAL A 77 -4.07 -3.81 7.74
CA VAL A 77 -4.06 -2.34 7.68
C VAL A 77 -3.47 -1.85 6.36
N LEU A 78 -2.35 -2.41 5.90
CA LEU A 78 -1.76 -2.05 4.60
C LEU A 78 -2.72 -2.34 3.44
N LYS A 79 -3.32 -3.54 3.40
CA LYS A 79 -4.33 -3.91 2.39
C LYS A 79 -5.55 -3.00 2.45
N ARG A 80 -6.02 -2.69 3.65
CA ARG A 80 -7.20 -1.84 3.89
C ARG A 80 -6.95 -0.41 3.44
N PHE A 81 -5.77 0.14 3.68
CA PHE A 81 -5.39 1.47 3.21
C PHE A 81 -5.59 1.61 1.70
N PHE A 82 -4.99 0.72 0.91
CA PHE A 82 -5.12 0.77 -0.56
C PHE A 82 -6.55 0.53 -1.05
N ARG A 83 -7.30 -0.37 -0.40
CA ARG A 83 -8.69 -0.67 -0.76
C ARG A 83 -9.63 0.51 -0.51
N GLU A 84 -9.38 1.30 0.51
CA GLU A 84 -10.28 2.37 0.93
C GLU A 84 -9.92 3.73 0.30
N LEU A 85 -8.85 3.84 -0.50
CA LEU A 85 -8.51 5.07 -1.21
C LEU A 85 -9.69 5.53 -2.09
N GLU A 86 -9.92 6.85 -2.13
CA GLU A 86 -10.98 7.43 -2.98
C GLU A 86 -10.74 7.16 -4.47
N ASP A 87 -9.47 7.21 -4.89
CA ASP A 87 -9.00 6.80 -6.21
C ASP A 87 -7.88 5.76 -6.00
N PRO A 88 -7.95 4.57 -6.65
CA PRO A 88 -6.93 3.54 -6.48
C PRO A 88 -5.53 4.08 -6.78
N VAL A 89 -4.50 3.44 -6.21
CA VAL A 89 -3.10 3.85 -6.48
C VAL A 89 -2.74 3.80 -7.98
N PHE A 90 -3.44 2.97 -8.76
CA PHE A 90 -3.30 2.87 -10.22
C PHE A 90 -4.08 3.93 -11.02
N THR A 91 -4.87 4.76 -10.34
CA THR A 91 -5.83 5.75 -10.86
C THR A 91 -6.96 5.15 -11.71
N LEU A 92 -8.20 5.60 -11.50
CA LEU A 92 -9.33 5.23 -12.36
C LEU A 92 -9.15 5.73 -13.79
N GLU A 93 -8.46 6.85 -13.97
CA GLU A 93 -8.17 7.44 -15.28
C GLU A 93 -7.39 6.48 -16.20
N LEU A 94 -6.39 5.76 -15.65
CA LEU A 94 -5.55 4.84 -16.41
C LEU A 94 -6.12 3.41 -16.46
N HIS A 95 -7.26 3.15 -15.82
CA HIS A 95 -7.82 1.80 -15.67
C HIS A 95 -8.12 1.08 -17.01
N PRO A 96 -8.69 1.73 -18.05
CA PRO A 96 -8.85 1.10 -19.36
C PRO A 96 -7.52 0.62 -19.95
N GLN A 97 -6.47 1.44 -19.85
CA GLN A 97 -5.17 1.11 -20.43
C GLN A 97 -4.45 0.01 -19.63
N TRP A 98 -4.68 -0.08 -18.31
CA TRP A 98 -4.22 -1.23 -17.51
C TRP A 98 -4.84 -2.54 -17.98
N LYS A 99 -6.15 -2.54 -18.32
CA LYS A 99 -6.85 -3.71 -18.85
C LYS A 99 -6.31 -4.12 -20.21
N GLU A 100 -6.20 -3.17 -21.15
CA GLU A 100 -5.60 -3.39 -22.47
C GLU A 100 -4.19 -3.97 -22.36
N ALA A 101 -3.37 -3.42 -21.47
CA ALA A 101 -2.02 -3.91 -21.22
C ALA A 101 -2.02 -5.37 -20.73
N ALA A 102 -2.97 -5.74 -19.86
CA ALA A 102 -3.08 -7.09 -19.32
C ALA A 102 -3.46 -8.14 -20.38
N GLU A 103 -4.16 -7.73 -21.44
CA GLU A 103 -4.56 -8.60 -22.56
C GLU A 103 -3.43 -8.88 -23.57
N ILE A 104 -2.34 -8.09 -23.55
CA ILE A 104 -1.18 -8.31 -24.42
C ILE A 104 -0.56 -9.67 -24.11
N SER A 105 -0.54 -10.60 -25.09
CA SER A 105 -0.01 -11.95 -24.87
C SER A 105 1.51 -11.97 -24.65
N SER A 106 2.25 -11.18 -25.43
CA SER A 106 3.71 -11.09 -25.35
C SER A 106 4.17 -10.47 -24.03
N LYS A 107 4.83 -11.26 -23.18
CA LYS A 107 5.34 -10.80 -21.88
C LYS A 107 6.28 -9.58 -22.00
N PRO A 108 7.26 -9.53 -22.92
CA PRO A 108 8.10 -8.34 -23.08
C PRO A 108 7.32 -7.08 -23.43
N GLN A 109 6.36 -7.17 -24.37
CA GLN A 109 5.53 -6.02 -24.77
C GLN A 109 4.61 -5.58 -23.63
N ARG A 110 4.01 -6.53 -22.91
CA ARG A 110 3.18 -6.26 -21.72
C ARG A 110 3.95 -5.55 -20.62
N LEU A 111 5.20 -5.98 -20.36
CA LEU A 111 6.08 -5.31 -19.40
C LEU A 111 6.41 -3.88 -19.82
N GLU A 112 6.69 -3.65 -21.10
CA GLU A 112 6.97 -2.30 -21.59
C GLU A 112 5.74 -1.40 -21.45
N ARG A 113 4.56 -1.91 -21.80
CA ARG A 113 3.30 -1.20 -21.60
C ARG A 113 3.03 -0.86 -20.14
N TYR A 114 3.31 -1.79 -19.21
CA TYR A 114 3.19 -1.50 -17.78
C TYR A 114 4.17 -0.41 -17.33
N LYS A 115 5.42 -0.42 -17.80
CA LYS A 115 6.37 0.65 -17.47
C LYS A 115 5.84 2.00 -17.94
N GLU A 116 5.35 2.12 -19.17
CA GLU A 116 4.77 3.37 -19.69
C GLU A 116 3.64 3.87 -18.78
N LEU A 117 2.72 2.98 -18.40
CA LEU A 117 1.59 3.34 -17.53
C LEU A 117 2.04 3.74 -16.13
N ILE A 118 3.04 3.06 -15.57
CA ILE A 118 3.66 3.46 -14.29
C ILE A 118 4.20 4.88 -14.39
N HIS A 119 4.95 5.22 -15.45
CA HIS A 119 5.52 6.56 -15.64
C HIS A 119 4.46 7.66 -15.82
N ARG A 120 3.25 7.31 -16.24
CA ARG A 120 2.12 8.25 -16.39
C ARG A 120 1.39 8.51 -15.08
N LEU A 121 1.62 7.73 -14.03
CA LEU A 121 1.00 7.95 -12.72
C LEU A 121 1.45 9.29 -12.11
N PRO A 122 0.59 9.98 -11.35
CA PRO A 122 1.02 11.09 -10.51
C PRO A 122 2.19 10.67 -9.60
N ARG A 123 3.13 11.60 -9.34
CA ARG A 123 4.37 11.31 -8.61
C ARG A 123 4.16 10.55 -7.30
N LEU A 124 3.14 10.91 -6.53
CA LEU A 124 2.80 10.26 -5.26
C LEU A 124 2.30 8.81 -5.47
N ASN A 125 1.42 8.59 -6.45
CA ASN A 125 0.94 7.26 -6.85
C ASN A 125 2.10 6.37 -7.30
N HIS A 126 2.95 6.89 -8.20
CA HIS A 126 4.13 6.19 -8.69
C HIS A 126 5.05 5.74 -7.54
N LYS A 127 5.44 6.67 -6.66
CA LYS A 127 6.31 6.36 -5.51
C LYS A 127 5.67 5.36 -4.56
N THR A 128 4.39 5.54 -4.24
CA THR A 128 3.66 4.64 -3.33
C THR A 128 3.55 3.23 -3.91
N LEU A 129 3.24 3.12 -5.21
CA LEU A 129 3.19 1.85 -5.92
C LEU A 129 4.57 1.19 -5.97
N ALA A 130 5.63 1.94 -6.28
CA ALA A 130 7.00 1.42 -6.31
C ALA A 130 7.44 0.87 -4.94
N ALA A 131 7.09 1.55 -3.84
CA ALA A 131 7.35 1.07 -2.49
C ALA A 131 6.61 -0.26 -2.21
N LEU A 132 5.31 -0.33 -2.56
CA LEU A 132 4.51 -1.54 -2.39
C LEU A 132 5.04 -2.72 -3.22
N ILE A 133 5.26 -2.53 -4.52
CA ILE A 133 5.77 -3.58 -5.41
C ILE A 133 7.16 -4.01 -5.01
N GLY A 134 8.04 -3.05 -4.65
CA GLY A 134 9.37 -3.35 -4.15
C GLY A 134 9.34 -4.17 -2.86
N HIS A 135 8.40 -3.90 -1.96
CA HIS A 135 8.17 -4.72 -0.77
C HIS A 135 7.70 -6.13 -1.15
N LEU A 136 6.66 -6.25 -1.98
CA LEU A 136 6.10 -7.55 -2.37
C LEU A 136 7.09 -8.43 -3.16
N TYR A 137 8.04 -7.83 -3.89
CA TYR A 137 9.09 -8.56 -4.59
C TYR A 137 10.14 -9.18 -3.64
N ARG A 138 10.33 -8.59 -2.45
CA ARG A 138 11.28 -9.08 -1.44
C ARG A 138 10.65 -10.04 -0.42
N SER A 139 9.31 -10.10 -0.39
CA SER A 139 8.51 -10.87 0.57
C SER A 139 8.22 -12.28 0.10
#